data_AF-A0A832H5K9-F1
#
_entry.id   AF-A0A832H5K9-F1
#
_cell.length_a   1.000
_cell.length_b   1.000
_cell.length_c   1.000
_cell.angle_alpha   90.00
_cell.angle_beta   90.00
_cell.angle_gamma   90.00
#
_symmetry.space_group_name_H-M   'P 1'
#
loop_
_entity.id
_entity.type
_entity.pdbx_description
1 polymer ?
#
loop_
_entity_poly.entity_id
_entity_poly.type
_entity_poly.pdbx_seq_one_letter_code
_entity_poly.pdbx_strand_id
1 'polypeptide(L)'
;MIRSIARNRNPESHVAGASVLNQSPESPRSSEDIDIFHDSKEALNDALHRDSELLRALGYEVELVTDKESFKRAIVRKQDSHTKIEWVHDSAFRFFPVEPDAELGYRLNYWDAATNKVLAAAFRSAIRDYIDLMEIHQTRLSLGALAWAAAGKDDGLSPTFLIEEMARTQRYPATAYDEVKFARTIDRKALKQEWLRALDEARHLCTETLLDAPYGCFFLDAGGQPVTPTAENWQSLTPHFGSLRGCWPRIAED
;
A
#
# COMPACT_ATOMS: atom_id res chain seq x y z
N MET A 1 -5.69 18.82 10.38
CA MET A 1 -4.26 18.67 10.04
C MET A 1 -4.07 18.12 8.63
N ILE A 2 -4.30 16.82 8.34
CA ILE A 2 -4.04 16.29 6.98
C ILE A 2 -4.84 17.02 5.89
N ARG A 3 -6.14 17.25 6.13
CA ARG A 3 -7.00 18.08 5.26
C ARG A 3 -6.46 19.50 5.03
N SER A 4 -5.67 20.02 5.96
CA SER A 4 -5.08 21.36 5.84
C SER A 4 -3.93 21.39 4.83
N ILE A 5 -3.12 20.33 4.76
CA ILE A 5 -2.01 20.19 3.81
C ILE A 5 -2.39 19.44 2.53
N ALA A 6 -3.60 18.86 2.46
CA ALA A 6 -4.14 18.19 1.27
C ALA A 6 -4.08 19.08 0.01
N ARG A 7 -4.30 20.39 0.15
CA ARG A 7 -4.20 21.36 -0.96
C ARG A 7 -2.79 21.49 -1.56
N ASN A 8 -1.76 21.03 -0.85
CA ASN A 8 -0.38 21.02 -1.33
C ASN A 8 -0.05 19.73 -2.09
N ARG A 9 -1.00 18.78 -2.19
CA ARG A 9 -0.84 17.53 -2.92
C ARG A 9 -1.16 17.70 -4.39
N ASN A 10 -0.45 16.93 -5.20
CA ASN A 10 -0.54 16.88 -6.65
C ASN A 10 -0.03 15.50 -7.12
N PRO A 11 -0.04 15.19 -8.43
CA PRO A 11 0.42 13.87 -8.87
C PRO A 11 1.85 13.49 -8.45
N GLU A 12 2.75 14.46 -8.29
CA GLU A 12 4.14 14.26 -7.86
C GLU A 12 4.33 14.35 -6.34
N SER A 13 3.27 14.63 -5.57
CA SER A 13 3.27 14.68 -4.10
C SER A 13 1.91 14.20 -3.59
N HIS A 14 1.82 12.92 -3.24
CA HIS A 14 0.55 12.25 -2.97
C HIS A 14 0.64 11.37 -1.72
N VAL A 15 -0.50 11.15 -1.05
CA VAL A 15 -0.56 10.31 0.15
C VAL A 15 -0.50 8.84 -0.24
N ALA A 16 0.28 8.05 0.49
CA ALA A 16 0.48 6.62 0.26
C ALA A 16 0.30 5.82 1.56
N GLY A 17 0.76 4.57 1.54
CA GLY A 17 0.85 3.73 2.72
C GLY A 17 -0.51 3.37 3.33
N ALA A 18 -0.51 3.18 4.65
CA ALA A 18 -1.67 2.70 5.38
C ALA A 18 -2.85 3.69 5.36
N SER A 19 -2.59 4.98 5.22
CA SER A 19 -3.61 6.03 5.10
C SER A 19 -4.41 5.94 3.80
N VAL A 20 -3.95 5.19 2.79
CA VAL A 20 -4.75 4.88 1.60
C VAL A 20 -5.64 3.66 1.84
N LEU A 21 -5.09 2.62 2.46
CA LEU A 21 -5.80 1.35 2.66
C LEU A 21 -6.86 1.41 3.76
N ASN A 22 -6.66 2.28 4.75
CA ASN A 22 -7.46 2.35 5.96
C ASN A 22 -8.24 3.67 6.11
N GLN A 23 -8.76 4.22 5.01
CA GLN A 23 -9.58 5.46 5.04
C GLN A 23 -11.02 5.23 5.50
N SER A 24 -11.54 4.02 5.27
CA SER A 24 -12.93 3.72 5.60
C SER A 24 -13.10 3.59 7.11
N PRO A 25 -14.23 4.04 7.69
CA PRO A 25 -14.58 3.71 9.07
C PRO A 25 -14.66 2.20 9.33
N GLU A 26 -14.94 1.41 8.30
CA GLU A 26 -15.03 -0.05 8.35
C GLU A 26 -13.66 -0.74 8.23
N SER A 27 -12.57 0.02 8.07
CA SER A 27 -11.22 -0.54 7.96
C SER A 27 -10.81 -1.22 9.28
N PRO A 28 -9.98 -2.30 9.21
CA PRO A 28 -9.69 -3.15 10.37
C PRO A 28 -8.93 -2.42 11.47
N ARG A 29 -8.23 -1.33 11.13
CA ARG A 29 -7.44 -0.51 12.04
C ARG A 29 -7.36 0.93 11.53
N SER A 30 -6.98 1.85 12.41
CA SER A 30 -6.59 3.21 12.01
C SER A 30 -5.12 3.30 11.60
N SER A 31 -4.80 4.29 10.75
CA SER A 31 -3.41 4.68 10.48
C SER A 31 -2.97 5.77 11.47
N GLU A 32 -1.76 5.64 12.03
CA GLU A 32 -1.19 6.61 12.96
C GLU A 32 -0.16 7.53 12.30
N ASP A 33 0.36 7.10 11.16
CA ASP A 33 1.38 7.77 10.37
C ASP A 33 0.75 8.26 9.05
N ILE A 34 1.23 9.38 8.52
CA ILE A 34 0.89 9.89 7.20
C ILE A 34 2.13 9.80 6.32
N ASP A 35 2.06 8.95 5.30
CA ASP A 35 3.11 8.76 4.31
C ASP A 35 2.81 9.58 3.05
N ILE A 36 3.75 10.42 2.63
CA ILE A 36 3.60 11.32 1.48
C ILE A 36 4.75 11.02 0.51
N PHE A 37 4.41 10.46 -0.64
CA PHE A 37 5.38 10.00 -1.62
C PHE A 37 5.59 11.05 -2.70
N HIS A 38 6.83 11.13 -3.17
CA HIS A 38 7.27 12.11 -4.16
C HIS A 38 8.04 11.42 -5.28
N ASP A 39 7.72 11.80 -6.51
CA ASP A 39 8.36 11.27 -7.72
C ASP A 39 9.80 11.86 -7.90
N SER A 40 10.19 12.87 -7.12
CA SER A 40 11.55 13.46 -7.09
C SER A 40 11.95 13.98 -5.70
N LYS A 41 13.27 14.13 -5.47
CA LYS A 41 13.82 14.70 -4.23
C LYS A 41 13.52 16.19 -4.09
N GLU A 42 13.45 16.90 -5.20
CA GLU A 42 13.09 18.31 -5.26
C GLU A 42 11.65 18.51 -4.80
N ALA A 43 10.71 17.73 -5.35
CA ALA A 43 9.30 17.77 -4.96
C ALA A 43 9.11 17.43 -3.48
N LEU A 44 9.90 16.50 -2.95
CA LEU A 44 9.94 16.17 -1.53
C LEU A 44 10.30 17.37 -0.66
N ASN A 45 11.43 18.03 -0.95
CA ASN A 45 11.89 19.17 -0.18
C ASN A 45 10.88 20.34 -0.25
N ASP A 46 10.36 20.63 -1.44
CA ASP A 46 9.35 21.67 -1.64
C ASP A 46 8.04 21.37 -0.90
N ALA A 47 7.63 20.10 -0.85
CA ALA A 47 6.46 19.68 -0.09
C ALA A 47 6.69 19.81 1.42
N LEU A 48 7.84 19.36 1.93
CA LEU A 48 8.22 19.50 3.34
C LEU A 48 8.17 20.97 3.78
N HIS A 49 8.76 21.88 2.99
CA HIS A 49 8.78 23.31 3.30
C HIS A 49 7.36 23.88 3.35
N ARG A 50 6.57 23.70 2.28
CA ARG A 50 5.20 24.23 2.20
C ARG A 50 4.27 23.67 3.27
N ASP A 51 4.39 22.37 3.56
CA ASP A 51 3.58 21.71 4.59
C ASP A 51 3.96 22.22 5.98
N SER A 52 5.26 22.33 6.26
CA SER A 52 5.76 22.81 7.56
C SER A 52 5.37 24.26 7.83
N GLU A 53 5.49 25.14 6.84
CA GLU A 53 5.09 26.55 6.95
C GLU A 53 3.59 26.68 7.21
N LEU A 54 2.76 25.95 6.46
CA LEU A 54 1.31 25.98 6.63
C LEU A 54 0.89 25.42 8.00
N LEU A 55 1.47 24.31 8.43
CA LEU A 55 1.18 23.73 9.74
C LEU A 55 1.57 24.70 10.87
N ARG A 56 2.74 25.32 10.81
CA ARG A 56 3.15 26.34 11.80
C ARG A 56 2.22 27.55 11.81
N ALA A 57 1.81 28.04 10.64
CA ALA A 57 0.84 29.14 10.52
C ALA A 57 -0.54 28.78 11.13
N LEU A 58 -0.90 27.49 11.15
CA LEU A 58 -2.13 26.98 11.78
C LEU A 58 -1.95 26.62 13.27
N GLY A 59 -0.80 26.99 13.86
CA GLY A 59 -0.48 26.79 15.27
C GLY A 59 -0.09 25.35 15.62
N TYR A 60 0.40 24.57 14.66
CA TYR A 60 1.02 23.28 14.95
C TYR A 60 2.53 23.46 15.22
N GLU A 61 3.05 22.68 16.15
CA GLU A 61 4.50 22.49 16.28
C GLU A 61 4.95 21.42 15.29
N VAL A 62 6.03 21.68 14.56
CA VAL A 62 6.59 20.75 13.57
C VAL A 62 8.06 20.52 13.91
N GLU A 63 8.34 19.35 14.49
CA GLU A 63 9.68 18.92 14.89
C GLU A 63 10.20 17.90 13.87
N LEU A 64 11.25 18.25 13.12
CA LEU A 64 11.90 17.31 12.20
C LEU A 64 12.80 16.36 13.00
N VAL A 65 12.48 15.06 12.98
CA VAL A 65 13.19 14.02 13.73
C VAL A 65 14.05 13.12 12.83
N THR A 66 13.88 13.20 11.51
CA THR A 66 14.76 12.55 10.55
C THR A 66 14.89 13.41 9.31
N ASP A 67 16.13 13.61 8.87
CA ASP A 67 16.48 14.47 7.75
C ASP A 67 17.48 13.77 6.82
N LYS A 68 16.99 12.80 6.03
CA LYS A 68 17.78 12.10 5.00
C LYS A 68 17.39 12.59 3.63
N GLU A 69 18.26 12.39 2.64
CA GLU A 69 18.03 12.92 1.28
C GLU A 69 16.73 12.40 0.64
N SER A 70 16.42 11.12 0.78
CA SER A 70 15.22 10.47 0.23
C SER A 70 14.10 10.24 1.25
N PHE A 71 14.28 10.68 2.50
CA PHE A 71 13.36 10.39 3.58
C PHE A 71 13.43 11.45 4.69
N LYS A 72 12.31 12.12 4.93
CA LYS A 72 12.15 13.13 5.99
C LYS A 72 11.00 12.72 6.89
N ARG A 73 11.15 12.91 8.19
CA ARG A 73 10.12 12.59 9.17
C ARG A 73 9.98 13.72 10.16
N ALA A 74 8.76 14.18 10.37
CA ALA A 74 8.42 15.13 11.42
C ALA A 74 7.38 14.56 12.39
N ILE A 75 7.50 14.96 13.65
CA ILE A 75 6.42 14.84 14.63
C ILE A 75 5.68 16.17 14.63
N VAL A 76 4.38 16.12 14.33
CA VAL A 76 3.52 17.31 14.30
C VAL A 76 2.61 17.28 15.51
N ARG A 77 2.65 18.33 16.34
CA ARG A 77 1.90 18.41 17.60
C ARG A 77 0.94 19.59 17.61
N LYS A 78 -0.19 19.40 18.29
CA LYS A 78 -1.11 20.48 18.68
C LYS A 78 -1.83 20.06 19.94
N GLN A 79 -1.67 20.84 21.01
CA GLN A 79 -2.17 20.49 22.35
C GLN A 79 -1.66 19.09 22.74
N ASP A 80 -2.53 18.21 23.25
CA ASP A 80 -2.17 16.86 23.71
C ASP A 80 -2.13 15.81 22.59
N SER A 81 -2.31 16.22 21.33
CA SER A 81 -2.32 15.32 20.18
C SER A 81 -1.05 15.47 19.33
N HIS A 82 -0.55 14.35 18.83
CA HIS A 82 0.55 14.32 17.87
C HIS A 82 0.31 13.29 16.76
N THR A 83 0.95 13.49 15.62
CA THR A 83 1.06 12.51 14.55
C THR A 83 2.47 12.49 14.01
N LYS A 84 2.77 11.48 13.20
CA LYS A 84 3.95 11.47 12.36
C LYS A 84 3.58 11.78 10.91
N ILE A 85 4.37 12.65 10.28
CA ILE A 85 4.34 12.85 8.83
C ILE A 85 5.69 12.43 8.26
N GLU A 86 5.64 11.60 7.22
CA GLU A 86 6.81 11.14 6.47
C GLU A 86 6.72 11.66 5.03
N TRP A 87 7.76 12.35 4.58
CA TRP A 87 7.95 12.70 3.18
C TRP A 87 9.02 11.77 2.62
N VAL A 88 8.64 11.00 1.61
CA VAL A 88 9.43 9.91 1.06
C VAL A 88 9.63 10.15 -0.44
N HIS A 89 10.86 9.97 -0.91
CA HIS A 89 11.15 9.90 -2.35
C HIS A 89 11.02 8.43 -2.75
N ASP A 90 10.10 8.15 -3.67
CA ASP A 90 9.79 6.80 -4.11
C ASP A 90 9.83 6.71 -5.64
N SER A 91 9.92 5.48 -6.15
CA SER A 91 9.82 5.24 -7.59
C SER A 91 8.49 5.72 -8.14
N ALA A 92 8.52 6.44 -9.26
CA ALA A 92 7.31 6.79 -9.99
C ALA A 92 6.71 5.59 -10.76
N PHE A 93 7.28 4.38 -10.65
CA PHE A 93 6.74 3.17 -11.25
C PHE A 93 5.53 2.65 -10.47
N ARG A 94 4.37 2.59 -11.14
CA ARG A 94 3.09 2.18 -10.54
C ARG A 94 2.19 1.53 -11.58
N PHE A 95 1.22 0.75 -11.13
CA PHE A 95 0.23 0.11 -12.01
C PHE A 95 -0.78 1.12 -12.53
N PHE A 96 -1.32 1.92 -11.62
CA PHE A 96 -2.36 2.89 -11.93
C PHE A 96 -1.87 4.31 -11.64
N PRO A 97 -2.40 5.33 -12.33
CA PRO A 97 -2.15 6.72 -11.98
C PRO A 97 -2.62 7.01 -10.55
N VAL A 98 -1.96 7.97 -9.91
CA VAL A 98 -2.43 8.54 -8.64
C VAL A 98 -3.78 9.24 -8.84
N GLU A 99 -4.58 9.25 -7.78
CA GLU A 99 -5.97 9.64 -7.83
C GLU A 99 -6.20 10.93 -7.03
N PRO A 100 -7.00 11.88 -7.53
CA PRO A 100 -7.47 12.98 -6.70
C PRO A 100 -8.32 12.43 -5.55
N ASP A 101 -8.21 13.04 -4.38
CA ASP A 101 -8.90 12.59 -3.18
C ASP A 101 -9.45 13.80 -2.41
N ALA A 102 -10.71 13.73 -1.99
CA ALA A 102 -11.38 14.85 -1.34
C ALA A 102 -10.78 15.18 0.04
N GLU A 103 -10.23 14.19 0.74
CA GLU A 103 -9.67 14.36 2.08
C GLU A 103 -8.15 14.52 2.07
N LEU A 104 -7.49 13.80 1.17
CA LEU A 104 -6.04 13.72 1.07
C LEU A 104 -5.46 14.60 -0.03
N GLY A 105 -6.28 15.18 -0.90
CA GLY A 105 -5.86 15.99 -2.05
C GLY A 105 -5.48 15.11 -3.24
N TYR A 106 -4.42 14.31 -3.09
CA TYR A 106 -4.03 13.24 -4.01
C TYR A 106 -3.55 12.02 -3.22
N ARG A 107 -3.84 10.83 -3.74
CA ARG A 107 -3.38 9.57 -3.15
C ARG A 107 -2.90 8.58 -4.19
N LEU A 108 -2.09 7.63 -3.73
CA LEU A 108 -1.77 6.44 -4.50
C LEU A 108 -3.05 5.63 -4.77
N ASN A 109 -3.12 4.99 -5.94
CA ASN A 109 -4.20 4.05 -6.22
C ASN A 109 -4.20 2.92 -5.17
N TYR A 110 -5.39 2.43 -4.84
CA TYR A 110 -5.57 1.41 -3.81
C TYR A 110 -4.73 0.16 -4.05
N TRP A 111 -4.69 -0.33 -5.28
CA TRP A 111 -3.98 -1.56 -5.65
C TRP A 111 -2.46 -1.39 -5.66
N ASP A 112 -1.99 -0.19 -6.00
CA ASP A 112 -0.59 0.17 -5.82
C ASP A 112 -0.19 0.23 -4.34
N ALA A 113 -1.05 0.77 -3.47
CA ALA A 113 -0.81 0.72 -2.03
C ALA A 113 -0.83 -0.72 -1.47
N ALA A 114 -1.72 -1.57 -1.99
CA ALA A 114 -1.82 -2.97 -1.60
C ALA A 114 -0.58 -3.80 -2.01
N THR A 115 -0.06 -3.59 -3.23
CA THR A 115 1.19 -4.24 -3.67
C THR A 115 2.40 -3.72 -2.90
N ASN A 116 2.45 -2.42 -2.58
CA ASN A 116 3.47 -1.87 -1.69
C ASN A 116 3.41 -2.52 -0.29
N LYS A 117 2.22 -2.95 0.18
CA LYS A 117 2.10 -3.72 1.42
C LYS A 117 2.68 -5.12 1.33
N VAL A 118 2.50 -5.82 0.21
CA VAL A 118 3.16 -7.12 -0.01
C VAL A 118 4.67 -6.98 0.05
N LEU A 119 5.23 -6.00 -0.69
CA LEU A 119 6.67 -5.73 -0.67
C LEU A 119 7.16 -5.41 0.74
N ALA A 120 6.46 -4.52 1.45
CA ALA A 120 6.79 -4.20 2.83
C ALA A 120 6.76 -5.43 3.75
N ALA A 121 5.71 -6.25 3.68
CA ALA A 121 5.56 -7.46 4.51
C ALA A 121 6.61 -8.54 4.23
N ALA A 122 7.11 -8.62 3.00
CA ALA A 122 8.21 -9.53 2.65
C ALA A 122 9.53 -9.09 3.27
N PHE A 123 9.82 -7.78 3.28
CA PHE A 123 11.13 -7.26 3.71
C PHE A 123 11.18 -6.72 5.14
N ARG A 124 10.05 -6.61 5.82
CA ARG A 124 9.98 -6.20 7.22
C ARG A 124 8.92 -6.98 7.99
N SER A 125 9.10 -7.08 9.31
CA SER A 125 8.11 -7.68 10.20
C SER A 125 7.36 -6.59 10.95
N ALA A 126 6.23 -6.16 10.40
CA ALA A 126 5.32 -5.22 11.05
C ALA A 126 3.89 -5.79 11.04
N ILE A 127 3.32 -5.99 12.23
CA ILE A 127 1.98 -6.58 12.38
C ILE A 127 0.90 -5.83 11.59
N ARG A 128 1.06 -4.52 11.40
CA ARG A 128 0.16 -3.70 10.59
C ARG A 128 0.04 -4.19 9.14
N ASP A 129 1.13 -4.66 8.54
CA ASP A 129 1.11 -5.17 7.16
C ASP A 129 0.39 -6.51 7.09
N TYR A 130 0.57 -7.38 8.09
CA TYR A 130 -0.17 -8.64 8.21
C TYR A 130 -1.68 -8.41 8.29
N ILE A 131 -2.11 -7.46 9.11
CA ILE A 131 -3.53 -7.11 9.27
C ILE A 131 -4.09 -6.54 7.97
N ASP A 132 -3.38 -5.59 7.35
CA ASP A 132 -3.82 -4.97 6.09
C ASP A 132 -3.94 -6.03 4.99
N LEU A 133 -2.96 -6.92 4.83
CA LEU A 133 -2.97 -7.96 3.80
C LEU A 133 -4.07 -9.00 4.02
N MET A 134 -4.32 -9.41 5.26
CA MET A 134 -5.41 -10.33 5.57
C MET A 134 -6.78 -9.74 5.25
N GLU A 135 -7.00 -8.46 5.59
CA GLU A 135 -8.24 -7.77 5.24
C GLU A 135 -8.46 -7.75 3.72
N ILE A 136 -7.41 -7.42 2.95
CA ILE A 136 -7.49 -7.36 1.48
C ILE A 136 -7.76 -8.76 0.91
N HIS A 137 -7.06 -9.78 1.42
CA HIS A 137 -7.25 -11.17 1.00
C HIS A 137 -8.68 -11.66 1.21
N GLN A 138 -9.29 -11.32 2.35
CA GLN A 138 -10.64 -11.76 2.70
C GLN A 138 -11.74 -11.02 1.93
N THR A 139 -11.50 -9.76 1.54
CA THR A 139 -12.57 -8.87 1.08
C THR A 139 -12.46 -8.42 -0.36
N ARG A 140 -11.26 -8.53 -0.98
CA ARG A 140 -10.97 -7.86 -2.25
C ARG A 140 -10.18 -8.72 -3.24
N LEU A 141 -8.92 -9.02 -2.93
CA LEU A 141 -8.01 -9.69 -3.87
C LEU A 141 -7.09 -10.65 -3.13
N SER A 142 -6.91 -11.86 -3.67
CA SER A 142 -6.14 -12.89 -2.99
C SER A 142 -4.69 -12.48 -2.75
N LEU A 143 -4.09 -13.03 -1.68
CA LEU A 143 -2.67 -12.81 -1.38
C LEU A 143 -1.78 -13.20 -2.56
N GLY A 144 -2.11 -14.29 -3.26
CA GLY A 144 -1.38 -14.74 -4.44
C GLY A 144 -1.45 -13.75 -5.60
N ALA A 145 -2.64 -13.22 -5.91
CA ALA A 145 -2.79 -12.23 -6.99
C ALA A 145 -2.08 -10.90 -6.66
N LEU A 146 -2.09 -10.48 -5.38
CA LEU A 146 -1.30 -9.34 -4.93
C LEU A 146 0.20 -9.59 -5.02
N ALA A 147 0.68 -10.77 -4.62
CA ALA A 147 2.09 -11.14 -4.73
C ALA A 147 2.55 -11.26 -6.18
N TRP A 148 1.68 -11.78 -7.05
CA TRP A 148 1.92 -11.83 -8.50
C TRP A 148 2.15 -10.43 -9.07
N ALA A 149 1.24 -9.50 -8.80
CA ALA A 149 1.39 -8.12 -9.24
C ALA A 149 2.59 -7.43 -8.57
N ALA A 150 2.79 -7.58 -7.27
CA ALA A 150 3.89 -6.93 -6.54
C ALA A 150 5.28 -7.28 -7.10
N ALA A 151 5.46 -8.52 -7.59
CA ALA A 151 6.72 -8.92 -8.23
C ALA A 151 7.03 -8.12 -9.51
N GLY A 152 6.03 -7.53 -10.17
CA GLY A 152 6.25 -6.68 -11.34
C GLY A 152 6.78 -5.28 -11.05
N LYS A 153 6.96 -4.91 -9.77
CA LYS A 153 7.54 -3.61 -9.38
C LYS A 153 9.06 -3.62 -9.30
N ASP A 154 9.68 -4.80 -9.27
CA ASP A 154 11.13 -4.97 -9.18
C ASP A 154 11.54 -6.27 -9.88
N ASP A 155 12.33 -6.15 -10.95
CA ASP A 155 12.78 -7.27 -11.80
C ASP A 155 13.57 -8.35 -11.03
N GLY A 156 14.08 -8.03 -9.84
CA GLY A 156 14.78 -8.97 -8.97
C GLY A 156 13.88 -9.85 -8.11
N LEU A 157 12.55 -9.61 -8.12
CA LEU A 157 11.60 -10.29 -7.23
C LEU A 157 10.76 -11.32 -7.97
N SER A 158 10.33 -12.36 -7.24
CA SER A 158 9.32 -13.29 -7.71
C SER A 158 8.15 -13.48 -6.76
N PRO A 159 6.95 -13.83 -7.27
CA PRO A 159 5.78 -14.05 -6.42
C PRO A 159 6.06 -15.11 -5.36
N THR A 160 6.69 -16.23 -5.77
CA THR A 160 7.11 -17.30 -4.87
C THR A 160 8.10 -16.79 -3.81
N PHE A 161 9.10 -15.99 -4.20
CA PHE A 161 10.03 -15.40 -3.23
C PHE A 161 9.31 -14.54 -2.19
N LEU A 162 8.42 -13.64 -2.64
CA LEU A 162 7.64 -12.77 -1.76
C LEU A 162 6.77 -13.58 -0.79
N ILE A 163 6.09 -14.61 -1.29
CA ILE A 163 5.24 -15.50 -0.49
C ILE A 163 6.08 -16.22 0.57
N GLU A 164 7.25 -16.76 0.22
CA GLU A 164 8.10 -17.49 1.17
C GLU A 164 8.81 -16.58 2.19
N GLU A 165 9.13 -15.34 1.83
CA GLU A 165 9.60 -14.35 2.80
C GLU A 165 8.49 -13.99 3.79
N MET A 166 7.28 -13.69 3.32
CA MET A 166 6.13 -13.44 4.19
C MET A 166 5.77 -14.66 5.07
N ALA A 167 5.91 -15.89 4.56
CA ALA A 167 5.68 -17.09 5.35
C ALA A 167 6.64 -17.20 6.56
N ARG A 168 7.86 -16.68 6.42
CA ARG A 168 8.91 -16.72 7.47
C ARG A 168 8.78 -15.61 8.50
N THR A 169 8.44 -14.39 8.07
CA THR A 169 8.60 -13.17 8.89
C THR A 169 7.40 -12.82 9.77
N GLN A 170 6.23 -13.41 9.52
CA GLN A 170 4.96 -13.03 10.15
C GLN A 170 4.66 -13.86 11.42
N ARG A 171 5.49 -13.66 12.45
CA ARG A 171 5.33 -14.23 13.81
C ARG A 171 5.29 -13.10 14.82
N TYR A 172 4.10 -12.82 15.37
CA TYR A 172 3.89 -11.69 16.27
C TYR A 172 3.56 -12.13 17.69
N PRO A 173 4.25 -11.60 18.71
CA PRO A 173 3.86 -11.80 20.10
C PRO A 173 2.51 -11.12 20.38
N ALA A 174 1.85 -11.52 21.46
CA ALA A 174 0.59 -10.93 21.91
C ALA A 174 0.67 -9.39 22.03
N THR A 175 1.79 -8.89 22.55
CA THR A 175 2.03 -7.46 22.77
C THR A 175 2.04 -6.64 21.49
N ALA A 176 2.43 -7.22 20.35
CA ALA A 176 2.41 -6.51 19.07
C ALA A 176 0.98 -6.17 18.62
N TYR A 177 -0.01 -6.98 19.00
CA TYR A 177 -1.42 -6.67 18.71
C TYR A 177 -1.91 -5.50 19.56
N ASP A 178 -1.39 -5.34 20.78
CA ASP A 178 -1.82 -4.28 21.69
C ASP A 178 -1.33 -2.89 21.22
N GLU A 179 -0.31 -2.86 20.35
CA GLU A 179 0.19 -1.65 19.68
C GLU A 179 -0.70 -1.19 18.51
N VAL A 180 -1.65 -2.01 18.06
CA VAL A 180 -2.53 -1.68 16.93
C VAL A 180 -3.90 -1.24 17.42
N LYS A 181 -4.31 -0.04 16.99
CA LYS A 181 -5.67 0.48 17.18
C LYS A 181 -6.64 -0.19 16.22
N PHE A 182 -7.13 -1.38 16.59
CA PHE A 182 -8.13 -2.10 15.83
C PHE A 182 -9.52 -1.47 15.94
N ALA A 183 -10.29 -1.51 14.85
CA ALA A 183 -11.70 -1.14 14.85
C ALA A 183 -12.62 -2.24 15.42
N ARG A 184 -12.10 -3.48 15.50
CA ARG A 184 -12.82 -4.67 15.95
C ARG A 184 -11.91 -5.63 16.72
N THR A 185 -12.50 -6.52 17.52
CA THR A 185 -11.75 -7.59 18.16
C THR A 185 -11.21 -8.57 17.12
N ILE A 186 -9.93 -8.94 17.25
CA ILE A 186 -9.25 -9.89 16.35
C ILE A 186 -9.08 -11.24 17.05
N ASP A 187 -9.66 -12.30 16.49
CA ASP A 187 -9.31 -13.67 16.85
C ASP A 187 -7.97 -14.03 16.21
N ARG A 188 -6.91 -13.99 17.03
CA ARG A 188 -5.53 -14.24 16.60
C ARG A 188 -5.34 -15.66 16.05
N LYS A 189 -6.05 -16.65 16.60
CA LYS A 189 -5.92 -18.05 16.19
C LYS A 189 -6.60 -18.27 14.85
N ALA A 190 -7.84 -17.79 14.70
CA ALA A 190 -8.56 -17.86 13.43
C ALA A 190 -7.79 -17.15 12.32
N LEU A 191 -7.31 -15.93 12.59
CA LEU A 191 -6.53 -15.15 11.63
C LEU A 191 -5.23 -15.87 11.22
N LYS A 192 -4.55 -16.53 12.16
CA LYS A 192 -3.35 -17.32 11.82
C LYS A 192 -3.67 -18.54 10.97
N GLN A 193 -4.79 -19.22 11.22
CA GLN A 193 -5.24 -20.35 10.40
C GLN A 193 -5.61 -19.91 8.99
N GLU A 194 -6.27 -18.75 8.85
CA GLU A 194 -6.56 -18.14 7.56
C GLU A 194 -5.30 -17.72 6.82
N TRP A 195 -4.32 -17.11 7.50
CA TRP A 195 -3.03 -16.77 6.90
C TRP A 195 -2.30 -17.99 6.32
N LEU A 196 -2.31 -19.11 7.04
CA LEU A 196 -1.69 -20.35 6.53
C LEU A 196 -2.40 -20.84 5.26
N ARG A 197 -3.73 -20.81 5.23
CA ARG A 197 -4.51 -21.14 4.03
C ARG A 197 -4.22 -20.18 2.88
N ALA A 198 -4.19 -18.87 3.15
CA ALA A 198 -3.88 -17.84 2.18
C ALA A 198 -2.50 -18.05 1.52
N LEU A 199 -1.49 -18.49 2.30
CA LEU A 199 -0.18 -18.83 1.77
C LEU A 199 -0.22 -20.06 0.85
N ASP A 200 -0.96 -21.11 1.24
CA ASP A 200 -1.08 -22.32 0.42
C ASP A 200 -1.84 -22.05 -0.89
N GLU A 201 -2.92 -21.26 -0.83
CA GLU A 201 -3.64 -20.77 -1.99
C GLU A 201 -2.75 -19.90 -2.89
N ALA A 202 -1.97 -19.00 -2.28
CA ALA A 202 -1.04 -18.13 -3.02
C ALA A 202 0.05 -18.93 -3.74
N ARG A 203 0.61 -19.95 -3.09
CA ARG A 203 1.58 -20.87 -3.71
C ARG A 203 0.96 -21.55 -4.92
N HIS A 204 -0.19 -22.19 -4.74
CA HIS A 204 -0.86 -22.90 -5.82
C HIS A 204 -1.19 -21.99 -7.00
N LEU A 205 -1.70 -20.78 -6.73
CA LEU A 205 -1.98 -19.79 -7.76
C LEU A 205 -0.71 -19.44 -8.56
N CYS A 206 0.40 -19.16 -7.87
CA CYS A 206 1.62 -18.69 -8.52
C CYS A 206 2.44 -19.79 -9.21
N THR A 207 2.42 -21.04 -8.71
CA THR A 207 3.25 -22.12 -9.26
C THR A 207 2.51 -23.03 -10.23
N GLU A 208 1.19 -23.18 -10.07
CA GLU A 208 0.39 -24.09 -10.89
C GLU A 208 -0.54 -23.32 -11.84
N THR A 209 -1.33 -22.37 -11.30
CA THR A 209 -2.39 -21.72 -12.09
C THR A 209 -1.82 -20.71 -13.08
N LEU A 210 -0.86 -19.90 -12.65
CA LEU A 210 -0.30 -18.79 -13.43
C LEU A 210 1.06 -19.11 -14.06
N LEU A 211 1.44 -20.40 -14.14
CA LEU A 211 2.76 -20.83 -14.62
C LEU A 211 3.11 -20.23 -16.00
N ASP A 212 2.15 -20.24 -16.92
CA ASP A 212 2.29 -19.72 -18.29
C ASP A 212 1.67 -18.33 -18.48
N ALA A 213 1.26 -17.68 -17.39
CA ALA A 213 0.59 -16.40 -17.44
C ALA A 213 1.57 -15.23 -17.53
N PRO A 214 1.15 -14.06 -18.06
CA PRO A 214 1.98 -12.88 -18.05
C PRO A 214 2.40 -12.48 -16.63
N TYR A 215 3.69 -12.22 -16.47
CA TYR A 215 4.33 -12.06 -15.18
C TYR A 215 4.21 -10.63 -14.63
N GLY A 216 4.05 -10.48 -13.31
CA GLY A 216 4.21 -9.16 -12.67
C GLY A 216 3.10 -8.15 -13.01
N CYS A 217 1.89 -8.62 -13.28
CA CYS A 217 0.75 -7.78 -13.66
C CYS A 217 -0.45 -7.98 -12.74
N PHE A 218 -1.36 -7.02 -12.73
CA PHE A 218 -2.74 -7.30 -12.35
C PHE A 218 -3.45 -8.00 -13.49
N PHE A 219 -4.42 -8.86 -13.16
CA PHE A 219 -5.38 -9.36 -14.14
C PHE A 219 -6.70 -8.62 -13.94
N LEU A 220 -7.20 -8.01 -15.01
CA LEU A 220 -8.40 -7.20 -14.98
C LEU A 220 -9.57 -7.95 -15.61
N ASP A 221 -10.74 -7.83 -15.00
CA ASP A 221 -12.00 -8.24 -15.63
C ASP A 221 -12.43 -7.28 -16.76
N ALA A 222 -13.55 -7.57 -17.40
CA ALA A 222 -14.10 -6.73 -18.47
C ALA A 222 -14.49 -5.31 -18.00
N GLY A 223 -14.67 -5.10 -16.69
CA GLY A 223 -14.90 -3.79 -16.08
C GLY A 223 -13.61 -3.04 -15.72
N GLY A 224 -12.44 -3.59 -16.07
CA GLY A 224 -11.14 -3.00 -15.74
C GLY A 224 -10.77 -3.12 -14.27
N GLN A 225 -11.43 -3.98 -13.49
CA GLN A 225 -11.14 -4.16 -12.07
C GLN A 225 -10.16 -5.33 -11.86
N PRO A 226 -9.15 -5.18 -10.99
CA PRO A 226 -8.30 -6.30 -10.58
C PRO A 226 -9.11 -7.42 -9.93
N VAL A 227 -8.92 -8.64 -10.43
CA VAL A 227 -9.57 -9.85 -9.91
C VAL A 227 -8.55 -10.95 -9.65
N THR A 228 -8.90 -11.91 -8.78
CA THR A 228 -8.07 -13.09 -8.57
C THR A 228 -8.29 -14.05 -9.75
N PRO A 229 -7.26 -14.38 -10.52
CA PRO A 229 -7.40 -15.33 -11.61
C PRO A 229 -7.63 -16.75 -11.10
N THR A 230 -8.25 -17.57 -11.93
CA THR A 230 -8.38 -19.01 -11.73
C THR A 230 -7.85 -19.76 -12.95
N ALA A 231 -7.67 -21.08 -12.83
CA ALA A 231 -7.22 -21.93 -13.93
C ALA A 231 -8.15 -21.85 -15.16
N GLU A 232 -9.42 -21.55 -14.94
CA GLU A 232 -10.45 -21.48 -15.97
C GLU A 232 -10.55 -20.13 -16.68
N ASN A 233 -10.10 -19.04 -16.05
CA ASN A 233 -10.39 -17.68 -16.55
C ASN A 233 -9.17 -16.80 -16.80
N TRP A 234 -7.97 -17.14 -16.32
CA TRP A 234 -6.86 -16.19 -16.39
C TRP A 234 -6.52 -15.75 -17.82
N GLN A 235 -6.72 -16.64 -18.81
CA GLN A 235 -6.48 -16.34 -20.23
C GLN A 235 -7.48 -15.35 -20.83
N SER A 236 -8.68 -15.20 -20.26
CA SER A 236 -9.68 -14.23 -20.71
C SER A 236 -9.59 -12.89 -19.98
N LEU A 237 -8.78 -12.81 -18.92
CA LEU A 237 -8.52 -11.57 -18.20
C LEU A 237 -7.48 -10.72 -18.94
N THR A 238 -7.57 -9.40 -18.79
CA THR A 238 -6.62 -8.48 -19.39
C THR A 238 -5.42 -8.28 -18.45
N PRO A 239 -4.19 -8.62 -18.85
CA PRO A 239 -3.02 -8.32 -18.05
C PRO A 239 -2.74 -6.81 -18.06
N HIS A 240 -2.53 -6.23 -16.87
CA HIS A 240 -2.27 -4.81 -16.66
C HIS A 240 -0.94 -4.61 -15.94
N PHE A 241 0.04 -4.07 -16.67
CA PHE A 241 1.42 -3.92 -16.22
C PHE A 241 1.68 -2.54 -15.63
N GLY A 242 2.69 -2.46 -14.77
CA GLY A 242 3.20 -1.19 -14.27
C GLY A 242 3.87 -0.37 -15.38
N SER A 243 3.82 0.94 -15.24
CA SER A 243 4.53 1.88 -16.09
C SER A 243 5.04 3.06 -15.29
N LEU A 244 5.89 3.88 -15.91
CA LEU A 244 6.23 5.17 -15.34
C LEU A 244 4.94 6.00 -15.18
N ARG A 245 4.67 6.43 -13.95
CA ARG A 245 3.47 7.13 -13.49
C ARG A 245 2.15 6.37 -13.60
N GLY A 246 2.18 5.10 -14.02
CA GLY A 246 1.00 4.25 -14.20
C GLY A 246 0.13 4.64 -15.38
N CYS A 247 -0.79 3.76 -15.75
CA CYS A 247 -1.76 3.99 -16.81
C CYS A 247 -3.11 3.36 -16.45
N TRP A 248 -4.19 3.92 -16.99
CA TRP A 248 -5.48 3.24 -16.95
C TRP A 248 -5.56 2.24 -18.10
N PRO A 249 -6.15 1.05 -17.88
CA PRO A 249 -6.38 0.10 -18.96
C PRO A 249 -7.26 0.77 -20.03
N ARG A 250 -6.86 0.67 -21.30
CA ARG A 250 -7.73 1.09 -22.39
C ARG A 250 -8.71 -0.04 -22.65
N ILE A 251 -9.96 0.16 -22.27
CA ILE A 251 -11.05 -0.68 -22.77
C ILE A 251 -11.18 -0.31 -24.24
N ALA A 252 -10.79 -1.23 -25.14
CA ALA A 252 -11.11 -1.06 -26.55
C ALA A 252 -12.64 -1.21 -26.67
N GLU A 253 -13.33 -0.15 -27.06
CA GLU A 253 -14.71 -0.27 -27.55
C GLU A 253 -14.63 -0.93 -28.93
N ASP A 254 -15.28 -2.09 -29.07
CA ASP A 254 -15.47 -2.77 -30.37
C ASP A 254 -16.41 -1.96 -31.29
#